data_AF-A0A848Z5V3-F1
#
_entry.id   AF-A0A848Z5V3-F1
#
_cell.length_a   1.000
_cell.length_b   1.000
_cell.length_c   1.000
_cell.angle_alpha   90.00
_cell.angle_beta   90.00
_cell.angle_gamma   90.00
#
_symmetry.space_group_name_H-M   'P 1'
#
loop_
_entity.id
_entity.type
_entity.pdbx_description
1 polymer ?
#
loop_
_entity_poly.entity_id
_entity_poly.type
_entity_poly.pdbx_seq_one_letter_code
_entity_poly.pdbx_strand_id
1 'polypeptide(L)' 'MHIESMSSNGYVIRCERGHSFRVRTLGPSVECPKCGQTALSADLTTAYYLGALASPRLDTAFKPI' A
#
# COMPACT_ATOMS: atom_id res chain seq x y z
N MET A 1 4.66 -7.47 -3.67
CA MET A 1 3.40 -7.12 -2.96
C MET A 1 3.24 -5.60 -2.93
N HIS A 2 2.03 -5.04 -2.87
CA HIS A 2 1.83 -3.59 -2.74
C HIS A 2 0.54 -3.24 -1.99
N ILE A 3 0.48 -2.03 -1.43
CA ILE A 3 -0.74 -1.46 -0.84
C ILE A 3 -1.57 -0.87 -2.00
N GLU A 4 -2.79 -1.38 -2.20
CA GLU A 4 -3.72 -0.83 -3.19
C GLU A 4 -4.45 0.40 -2.63
N SER A 5 -4.85 0.36 -1.36
CA SER A 5 -5.50 1.48 -0.70
C SER A 5 -5.22 1.50 0.80
N MET A 6 -5.16 2.71 1.34
CA MET A 6 -5.08 2.98 2.76
C MET A 6 -6.37 3.68 3.20
N SER A 7 -6.93 3.27 4.33
CA SER A 7 -8.10 3.91 4.92
C SER A 7 -7.92 3.97 6.44
N SER A 8 -8.75 4.77 7.12
CA SER A 8 -8.80 4.85 8.59
C SER A 8 -9.08 3.52 9.28
N ASN A 9 -9.46 2.50 8.51
CA ASN A 9 -9.90 1.20 8.96
C ASN A 9 -8.87 0.09 8.60
N GLY A 10 -7.68 0.47 8.12
CA GLY A 10 -6.56 -0.43 7.79
C GLY A 10 -6.05 -0.28 6.35
N TYR A 11 -5.30 -1.27 5.90
CA TYR A 11 -4.64 -1.30 4.60
C TYR A 11 -5.17 -2.47 3.76
N VAL A 12 -5.41 -2.21 2.48
CA VAL A 12 -5.71 -3.25 1.50
C VAL A 12 -4.42 -3.55 0.74
N ILE A 13 -3.98 -4.80 0.84
CA ILE A 13 -2.72 -5.27 0.24
C ILE A 13 -3.06 -6.28 -0.84
N ARG A 14 -2.37 -6.17 -1.97
CA ARG A 14 -2.44 -7.12 -3.07
C ARG A 14 -1.11 -7.83 -3.25
N CYS A 15 -1.16 -9.14 -3.29
CA CYS A 15 0.00 -9.96 -3.62
C CYS A 15 0.20 -10.08 -5.14
N GLU A 16 1.38 -10.50 -5.57
CA GLU A 16 1.72 -10.68 -6.99
C GLU A 16 0.89 -11.77 -7.66
N ARG A 17 0.43 -12.77 -6.89
CA ARG A 17 -0.50 -13.79 -7.37
C ARG A 17 -1.95 -13.30 -7.51
N GLY A 18 -2.20 -11.99 -7.31
CA GLY A 18 -3.51 -11.37 -7.49
C GLY A 18 -4.48 -11.47 -6.31
N HIS A 19 -4.02 -11.93 -5.13
CA HIS A 19 -4.86 -11.99 -3.94
C HIS A 19 -4.86 -10.65 -3.21
N SER A 20 -6.04 -10.08 -3.00
CA SER A 20 -6.24 -8.91 -2.15
C SER A 20 -6.75 -9.32 -0.77
N PHE A 21 -6.19 -8.72 0.27
CA PHE A 21 -6.58 -8.95 1.66
C PHE A 21 -6.40 -7.67 2.48
N ARG A 22 -7.12 -7.57 3.59
CA ARG A 22 -7.10 -6.40 4.46
C ARG A 22 -6.37 -6.71 5.76
N VAL A 23 -5.48 -5.81 6.14
CA VAL A 23 -4.78 -5.83 7.42
C VAL A 23 -5.13 -4.56 8.18
N ARG A 24 -5.55 -4.71 9.44
CA ARG A 24 -5.90 -3.55 10.30
C ARG A 24 -4.66 -2.76 10.71
N THR A 25 -3.59 -3.47 11.05
CA THR A 25 -2.31 -2.91 11.51
C THR A 25 -1.18 -3.62 10.79
N LEU A 26 -0.23 -2.85 10.27
CA LEU A 26 0.99 -3.41 9.69
C LEU A 26 1.97 -3.76 10.82
N GLY A 27 2.33 -5.03 10.93
CA GLY A 27 3.41 -5.50 11.81
C GLY A 27 4.79 -5.27 11.20
N PRO A 28 5.85 -5.99 11.61
CA PRO A 28 7.16 -5.91 10.95
C PRO A 28 7.13 -6.46 9.51
N SER A 29 6.31 -7.49 9.29
CA SER A 29 6.07 -8.12 8.01
C SER A 29 4.59 -8.41 7.81
N VAL A 30 4.17 -8.47 6.56
CA VAL A 30 2.84 -8.89 6.13
C VAL A 30 2.96 -10.21 5.40
N GLU A 31 2.12 -11.17 5.78
CA GLU A 31 1.97 -12.44 5.08
C GLU A 31 0.63 -12.49 4.32
N CYS A 32 0.65 -13.00 3.09
CA CYS A 32 -0.57 -13.27 2.35
C CYS A 32 -1.23 -14.56 2.86
N PRO A 33 -2.46 -14.52 3.38
CA PRO A 33 -3.12 -15.69 3.96
C PRO A 33 -3.49 -16.77 2.92
N LYS A 34 -3.43 -16.47 1.62
CA LYS A 34 -3.77 -17.43 0.55
C LYS A 34 -2.57 -18.17 -0.02
N CYS A 35 -1.39 -17.57 -0.02
CA CYS A 35 -0.21 -18.16 -0.66
C CYS A 35 1.04 -18.16 0.20
N GLY A 36 0.99 -17.63 1.43
CA GLY A 36 2.12 -17.60 2.36
C GLY A 36 3.26 -16.67 1.92
N GLN A 37 3.05 -15.85 0.88
CA GLN A 37 4.07 -14.88 0.46
C GLN A 37 4.22 -13.84 1.59
N THR A 38 5.44 -13.52 1.95
CA THR A 38 5.75 -12.52 2.98
C THR A 38 6.42 -11.30 2.35
N ALA A 39 6.16 -10.13 2.91
CA ALA A 39 6.81 -8.88 2.54
C ALA A 39 7.06 -8.03 3.79
N LEU A 40 8.11 -7.22 3.78
CA LEU A 40 8.38 -6.26 4.84
C LEU A 40 7.40 -5.10 4.76
N SER A 41 6.79 -4.75 5.89
CA SER A 41 5.83 -3.65 5.96
C SER A 41 6.47 -2.31 5.60
N ALA A 42 7.75 -2.13 5.95
CA ALA A 42 8.53 -0.95 5.60
C ALA A 42 8.65 -0.80 4.08
N ASP A 43 8.94 -1.88 3.37
CA ASP A 43 9.06 -1.87 1.90
C ASP A 43 7.72 -1.54 1.24
N LEU A 44 6.62 -2.15 1.70
CA LEU A 44 5.26 -1.88 1.23
C LEU A 44 4.86 -0.40 1.42
N THR A 45 5.17 0.15 2.58
CA THR A 45 4.82 1.53 2.94
C THR A 45 5.66 2.51 2.13
N THR A 46 6.97 2.27 2.04
CA THR A 46 7.89 3.06 1.21
C THR A 46 7.45 3.04 -0.25
N ALA A 47 7.18 1.87 -0.82
CA ALA A 47 6.71 1.75 -2.20
C ALA A 47 5.37 2.45 -2.43
N TYR A 48 4.44 2.40 -1.47
CA TYR A 48 3.17 3.10 -1.56
C TYR A 48 3.34 4.62 -1.61
N TYR A 49 4.15 5.20 -0.72
CA TYR A 49 4.39 6.63 -0.70
C TYR A 49 5.25 7.10 -1.89
N LEU A 50 6.30 6.37 -2.25
CA LEU A 50 7.10 6.69 -3.44
C LEU A 50 6.27 6.59 -4.73
N GLY A 51 5.42 5.58 -4.85
CA GLY A 51 4.48 5.44 -5.98
C GLY A 51 3.41 6.53 -6.01
N ALA A 52 2.92 6.96 -4.85
CA ALA A 52 2.02 8.12 -4.73
C ALA A 52 2.70 9.43 -5.11
N LEU A 53 4.00 9.58 -4.86
CA LEU A 53 4.79 10.73 -5.32
C LEU A 53 5.07 10.67 -6.83
N ALA A 54 5.23 9.47 -7.39
CA ALA A 54 5.46 9.26 -8.82
C ALA A 54 4.16 9.35 -9.66
N SER A 55 3.00 9.16 -9.04
CA SER A 55 1.68 9.32 -9.65
C SER A 55 0.96 10.50 -8.97
N PRO A 56 1.38 11.76 -9.23
CA PRO A 56 0.58 12.89 -8.80
C PRO A 56 -0.78 12.74 -9.46
N ARG A 57 -1.81 12.46 -8.65
CA ARG A 57 -3.15 12.79 -9.06
C ARG A 57 -3.15 14.28 -9.40
N LEU A 58 -3.46 14.59 -10.66
CA LEU A 58 -3.72 15.92 -11.17
C LEU A 58 -4.98 16.49 -10.49
N ASP A 59 -4.89 16.90 -9.22
CA ASP A 59 -5.96 17.67 -8.56
C ASP A 59 -5.48 18.52 -7.38
N THR A 60 -4.28 19.08 -7.44
CA THR A 60 -4.04 20.28 -6.63
C THR A 60 -3.19 21.26 -7.41
N ALA A 61 -3.86 21.99 -8.29
CA ALA A 61 -3.42 23.31 -8.73
C ALA A 61 -3.31 24.20 -7.49
N PHE A 62 -2.14 24.13 -6.85
CA PHE A 62 -1.71 25.15 -5.90
C PHE A 62 -1.46 26.41 -6.75
N LYS A 63 -2.42 27.33 -6.74
CA LYS A 63 -2.29 28.64 -7.39
C LYS A 63 -1.55 29.56 -6.41
N PRO A 64 -0.26 29.87 -6.62
CA PRO A 64 0.38 30.90 -5.82
C PRO A 64 -0.28 32.26 -6.14
N ILE A 65 -0.49 33.03 -5.08
CA ILE A 65 -1.00 34.40 -5.06
C ILE A 65 0.08 35.36 -5.57
#